data_AF-A0A950Z7E1-F1
#
_entry.id   AF-A0A950Z7E1-F1
#
_cell.length_a   1.000
_cell.length_b   1.000
_cell.length_c   1.000
_cell.angle_alpha   90.00
_cell.angle_beta   90.00
_cell.angle_gamma   90.00
#
_symmetry.space_group_name_H-M   'P 1'
#
loop_
_entity.id
_entity.type
_entity.pdbx_description
1 polymer ?
#
loop_
_entity_poly.entity_id
_entity_poly.type
_entity_poly.pdbx_seq_one_letter_code
_entity_poly.pdbx_strand_id
1 'polypeptide(L)'
;MIPNENSYCEIDPNVVDQWGIPVLRFHFKWSQDELLQAKHMQDTFKELIEAMGGVVTRSGNDSDNWGIARGGEIIHEVGATKMGDNPKTSVLNQYCQAWDVKNLFITDAAPFVSNADKNPTRTISALGWRTSEYIADQVKKFNVKV
;
A
#
# COMPACT_ATOMS: atom_id res chain seq x y z
N MET A 1 4.61 3.95 5.07
CA MET A 1 3.48 4.13 6.01
C MET A 1 3.20 2.81 6.69
N ILE A 2 3.08 2.85 8.01
CA ILE A 2 2.59 1.75 8.82
C ILE A 2 1.06 1.69 8.68
N PRO A 3 0.49 0.52 8.36
CA PRO A 3 -0.97 0.35 8.29
C PRO A 3 -1.66 0.79 9.59
N ASN A 4 -2.73 1.57 9.48
CA ASN A 4 -3.51 2.05 10.62
C ASN A 4 -5.00 2.19 10.25
N GLU A 5 -5.87 2.18 11.25
CA GLU A 5 -7.33 2.24 11.07
C GLU A 5 -7.84 3.61 10.59
N ASN A 6 -7.04 4.67 10.76
CA ASN A 6 -7.39 6.03 10.36
C ASN A 6 -7.06 6.32 8.88
N SER A 7 -6.46 5.36 8.17
CA SER A 7 -6.06 5.49 6.77
C SER A 7 -6.83 4.47 5.93
N TYR A 8 -7.86 4.94 5.23
CA TYR A 8 -8.73 4.11 4.41
C TYR A 8 -9.32 4.91 3.24
N CYS A 9 -9.93 4.22 2.28
CA CYS A 9 -10.69 4.84 1.21
C CYS A 9 -12.09 4.26 1.13
N GLU A 10 -13.04 5.10 0.73
CA GLU A 10 -14.42 4.71 0.47
C GLU A 10 -14.87 5.29 -0.87
N ILE A 11 -15.98 4.80 -1.42
CA ILE A 11 -16.59 5.42 -2.59
C ILE A 11 -17.24 6.73 -2.16
N ASP A 12 -16.96 7.82 -2.88
CA ASP A 12 -17.65 9.09 -2.67
C ASP A 12 -19.09 8.99 -3.23
N PRO A 13 -20.14 9.14 -2.42
CA PRO A 13 -21.53 9.02 -2.89
C PRO A 13 -21.98 10.17 -3.78
N ASN A 14 -21.23 11.29 -3.80
CA ASN A 14 -21.65 12.54 -4.46
C ASN A 14 -20.75 12.93 -5.63
N VAL A 15 -19.64 12.22 -5.84
CA VAL A 15 -18.62 12.60 -6.83
C VAL A 15 -18.36 11.43 -7.78
N VAL A 16 -18.42 11.72 -9.06
CA VAL A 16 -18.03 10.83 -10.14
C VAL A 16 -16.91 11.47 -10.95
N ASP A 17 -16.10 10.65 -11.59
CA ASP A 17 -15.11 11.12 -12.55
C ASP A 17 -15.76 11.58 -13.86
N GLN A 18 -14.94 12.02 -14.82
CA GLN A 18 -15.39 12.48 -16.13
C GLN A 18 -16.15 11.43 -16.96
N TRP A 19 -16.11 10.15 -16.56
CA TRP A 19 -16.78 9.03 -17.22
C TRP A 19 -18.00 8.52 -16.44
N GLY A 20 -18.37 9.20 -15.34
CA GLY A 20 -19.49 8.80 -14.50
C GLY A 20 -19.18 7.66 -13.52
N ILE A 21 -17.90 7.32 -13.32
CA ILE A 21 -17.46 6.29 -12.37
C ILE A 21 -17.32 6.95 -10.98
N PRO A 22 -17.95 6.40 -9.92
CA PRO A 22 -17.75 6.92 -8.56
C PRO A 22 -16.28 6.95 -8.15
N VAL A 23 -15.81 8.07 -7.62
CA VAL A 23 -14.41 8.24 -7.21
C VAL A 23 -14.16 7.73 -5.81
N LEU A 24 -12.90 7.47 -5.47
CA LEU A 24 -12.48 7.21 -4.10
C LEU A 24 -12.36 8.52 -3.31
N ARG A 25 -12.94 8.54 -2.11
CA ARG A 25 -12.65 9.51 -1.06
C ARG A 25 -11.63 8.90 -0.11
N PHE A 26 -10.47 9.54 0.00
CA PHE A 26 -9.39 9.09 0.87
C PHE A 26 -9.46 9.76 2.24
N HIS A 27 -9.37 8.94 3.28
CA HIS A 27 -9.13 9.35 4.65
C HIS A 27 -7.69 9.01 4.97
N PHE A 28 -6.86 10.01 5.27
CA PHE A 28 -5.42 9.81 5.41
C PHE A 28 -4.83 10.79 6.41
N LYS A 29 -3.96 10.27 7.28
CA LYS A 29 -3.17 11.09 8.20
C LYS A 29 -1.85 10.39 8.53
N TRP A 30 -0.75 11.14 8.50
CA TRP A 30 0.52 10.67 9.05
C TRP A 30 0.40 10.46 10.56
N SER A 31 0.85 9.30 11.05
CA SER A 31 0.98 9.06 12.49
C SER A 31 2.30 9.63 13.01
N GLN A 32 2.45 9.65 14.32
CA GLN A 32 3.71 10.05 14.96
C GLN A 32 4.88 9.16 14.51
N ASP A 33 4.63 7.88 14.24
CA ASP A 33 5.68 6.94 13.85
C ASP A 33 6.26 7.27 12.47
N GLU A 34 5.42 7.67 11.50
CA GLU A 34 5.93 8.12 10.19
C GLU A 34 6.71 9.43 10.30
N LEU A 35 6.27 10.35 11.15
CA LEU A 35 6.98 11.61 11.40
C LEU A 35 8.36 11.35 12.02
N LEU A 36 8.44 10.41 12.97
CA LEU A 36 9.71 10.00 13.58
C LEU A 36 10.60 9.23 12.61
N GLN A 37 10.04 8.41 11.72
CA GLN A 37 10.79 7.78 10.63
C GLN A 37 11.39 8.83 9.68
N ALA A 38 10.62 9.86 9.31
CA ALA A 38 11.11 10.95 8.47
C ALA A 38 12.22 11.74 9.19
N LYS A 39 12.05 12.07 10.47
CA LYS A 39 13.11 12.69 11.29
C LYS A 39 14.38 11.85 11.30
N HIS A 40 14.26 10.57 11.64
CA HIS A 40 15.40 9.64 11.70
C HIS A 40 16.12 9.54 10.34
N MET A 41 15.36 9.50 9.25
CA MET A 41 15.92 9.52 7.90
C MET A 41 16.74 10.79 7.64
N GLN A 42 16.22 11.98 7.99
CA GLN A 42 16.95 13.26 7.84
C GLN A 42 18.25 13.26 8.66
N ASP A 43 18.17 12.87 9.94
CA ASP A 43 19.33 12.81 10.84
C ASP A 43 20.39 11.83 10.30
N THR A 44 19.97 10.66 9.84
CA THR A 44 20.87 9.64 9.26
C THR A 44 21.56 10.16 8.00
N PHE A 45 20.83 10.81 7.09
CA PHE A 45 21.43 11.38 5.88
C PHE A 45 22.41 12.49 6.21
N LYS A 46 22.09 13.34 7.21
CA LYS A 46 22.98 14.39 7.68
C LYS A 46 24.31 13.82 8.17
N GLU A 47 24.25 12.84 9.08
CA GLU A 47 25.43 12.16 9.61
C GLU A 47 26.28 11.53 8.52
N LEU A 48 25.65 10.83 7.56
CA LEU A 48 26.35 10.22 6.43
C LEU A 48 27.05 11.25 5.54
N ILE A 49 26.37 12.35 5.20
CA ILE A 49 26.94 13.41 4.36
C ILE A 49 28.14 14.04 5.06
N GLU A 50 28.01 14.39 6.34
CA GLU A 50 29.08 15.00 7.13
C GLU A 50 30.27 14.05 7.31
N ALA A 51 30.03 12.77 7.57
CA ALA A 51 31.07 11.75 7.69
C ALA A 51 31.87 11.55 6.39
N MET A 52 31.25 11.76 5.23
CA MET A 52 31.94 11.76 3.93
C MET A 52 32.68 13.07 3.63
N GLY A 53 32.69 14.04 4.54
CA GLY A 53 33.26 15.38 4.33
C GLY A 53 32.38 16.30 3.49
N GLY A 54 31.11 15.93 3.27
CA GLY A 54 30.13 16.75 2.57
C GLY A 54 29.52 17.83 3.45
N VAL A 55 28.82 18.77 2.82
CA VAL A 55 28.08 19.85 3.49
C VAL A 55 26.59 19.67 3.23
N VAL A 56 25.81 19.62 4.30
CA VAL A 56 24.35 19.49 4.22
C VAL A 56 23.75 20.85 3.88
N THR A 57 23.12 20.95 2.70
CA THR A 57 22.57 22.22 2.19
C THR A 57 21.07 22.38 2.45
N ARG A 58 20.36 21.28 2.75
CA ARG A 58 18.93 21.27 3.09
C ARG A 58 18.62 20.09 4.01
N SER A 59 17.77 20.32 5.00
CA SER A 59 17.22 19.29 5.88
C SER A 59 15.82 19.72 6.31
N GLY A 60 14.90 18.76 6.45
CA GLY A 60 13.60 19.00 7.06
C GLY A 60 13.72 19.29 8.56
N ASN A 61 12.66 19.85 9.15
CA ASN A 61 12.54 20.12 10.58
C ASN A 61 11.07 19.96 11.05
N ASP A 62 10.80 20.20 12.33
CA ASP A 62 9.46 20.01 12.90
C ASP A 62 8.37 20.85 12.19
N SER A 63 8.71 22.06 11.74
CA SER A 63 7.75 22.96 11.06
C SER A 63 7.29 22.47 9.69
N ASP A 64 8.04 21.56 9.05
CA ASP A 64 7.71 20.97 7.75
C ASP A 64 7.52 19.45 7.81
N ASN A 65 7.28 18.90 9.01
CA ASN A 65 7.15 17.46 9.26
C ASN A 65 8.36 16.66 8.75
N TRP A 66 9.56 17.21 8.96
CA TRP A 66 10.84 16.61 8.55
C TRP A 66 10.92 16.34 7.04
N GLY A 67 10.22 17.16 6.25
CA GLY A 67 10.16 17.05 4.80
C GLY A 67 9.42 15.81 4.29
N ILE A 68 8.57 15.17 5.09
CA ILE A 68 7.73 14.07 4.61
C ILE A 68 6.76 14.56 3.53
N ALA A 69 6.67 13.82 2.42
CA ALA A 69 5.82 14.18 1.29
C ALA A 69 4.32 14.16 1.67
N ARG A 70 3.49 14.84 0.86
CA ARG A 70 2.04 14.77 1.05
C ARG A 70 1.55 13.36 0.74
N GLY A 71 0.46 12.94 1.40
CA GLY A 71 -0.21 11.68 1.07
C GLY A 71 -0.58 11.66 -0.42
N GLY A 72 -0.31 10.54 -1.08
CA GLY A 72 -0.55 10.35 -2.52
C GLY A 72 0.55 10.83 -3.46
N GLU A 73 1.54 11.58 -2.98
CA GLU A 73 2.58 12.16 -3.84
C GLU A 73 3.56 11.11 -4.40
N ILE A 74 3.73 9.99 -3.68
CA ILE A 74 4.68 8.93 -4.01
C ILE A 74 4.03 7.80 -4.83
N ILE A 75 2.74 7.90 -5.19
CA ILE A 75 2.02 7.00 -6.11
C ILE A 75 2.14 5.50 -5.76
N HIS A 76 2.21 5.18 -4.46
CA HIS A 76 2.37 3.83 -3.92
C HIS A 76 1.25 3.49 -2.92
N GLU A 77 0.00 3.74 -3.33
CA GLU A 77 -1.20 3.36 -2.58
C GLU A 77 -1.38 1.84 -2.63
N VAL A 78 -1.45 1.20 -1.45
CA VAL A 78 -1.53 -0.26 -1.32
C VAL A 78 -2.51 -0.63 -0.20
N GLY A 79 -2.97 -1.87 -0.18
CA GLY A 79 -3.71 -2.43 0.96
C GLY A 79 -5.22 -2.16 1.02
N ALA A 80 -5.82 -1.58 -0.03
CA ALA A 80 -7.26 -1.30 -0.08
C ALA A 80 -8.15 -2.54 0.02
N THR A 81 -7.65 -3.72 -0.37
CA THR A 81 -8.33 -5.01 -0.27
C THR A 81 -7.40 -6.06 0.35
N LYS A 82 -6.85 -5.73 1.53
CA LYS A 82 -5.81 -6.53 2.20
C LYS A 82 -6.12 -8.03 2.26
N MET A 83 -5.10 -8.83 1.99
CA MET A 83 -5.14 -10.28 2.21
C MET A 83 -5.03 -10.63 3.70
N GLY A 84 -5.47 -11.82 4.08
CA GLY A 84 -5.33 -12.35 5.43
C GLY A 84 -5.68 -13.82 5.52
N ASP A 85 -5.75 -14.33 6.75
CA ASP A 85 -6.09 -15.71 7.10
C ASP A 85 -7.52 -15.84 7.66
N ASN A 86 -8.23 -14.72 7.87
CA ASN A 86 -9.56 -14.68 8.45
C ASN A 86 -10.52 -13.83 7.60
N PRO A 87 -11.65 -14.39 7.11
CA PRO A 87 -12.62 -13.66 6.29
C PRO A 87 -13.32 -12.51 7.02
N LYS A 88 -13.30 -12.48 8.36
CA LYS A 88 -13.88 -11.39 9.15
C LYS A 88 -13.01 -10.14 9.22
N THR A 89 -11.73 -10.25 8.89
CA THR A 89 -10.74 -9.19 9.06
C THR A 89 -9.94 -8.90 7.80
N SER A 90 -10.22 -9.58 6.69
CA SER A 90 -9.54 -9.42 5.40
C SER A 90 -10.51 -9.60 4.25
N VAL A 91 -10.21 -8.98 3.11
CA VAL A 91 -11.04 -9.07 1.90
C VAL A 91 -10.66 -10.31 1.08
N LEU A 92 -9.37 -10.63 1.09
CA LEU A 92 -8.79 -11.71 0.30
C LEU A 92 -8.10 -12.74 1.21
N ASN A 93 -8.03 -13.99 0.76
CA ASN A 93 -7.15 -14.99 1.36
C ASN A 93 -5.69 -14.80 0.91
N GLN A 94 -4.78 -15.64 1.41
CA GLN A 94 -3.35 -15.62 1.08
C GLN A 94 -3.01 -15.79 -0.42
N TYR A 95 -3.96 -16.23 -1.26
CA TYR A 95 -3.80 -16.37 -2.71
C TYR A 95 -4.44 -15.21 -3.48
N CYS A 96 -4.73 -14.11 -2.80
CA CYS A 96 -5.38 -12.94 -3.38
C CYS A 96 -6.79 -13.24 -3.97
N GLN A 97 -7.42 -14.31 -3.48
CA GLN A 97 -8.78 -14.71 -3.83
C GLN A 97 -9.77 -14.10 -2.84
N ALA A 98 -10.89 -13.55 -3.32
CA ALA A 98 -11.94 -13.03 -2.45
C ALA A 98 -12.57 -14.16 -1.62
N TRP A 99 -12.83 -13.89 -0.33
CA TRP A 99 -13.50 -14.85 0.54
C TRP A 99 -14.94 -15.14 0.08
N ASP A 100 -15.66 -14.09 -0.34
CA ASP A 100 -17.09 -14.17 -0.65
C ASP A 100 -17.37 -14.67 -2.08
N VAL A 101 -16.40 -14.57 -2.99
CA VAL A 101 -16.58 -14.88 -4.42
C VAL A 101 -15.44 -15.77 -4.92
N LYS A 102 -15.72 -17.06 -5.10
CA LYS A 102 -14.69 -18.09 -5.39
C LYS A 102 -13.91 -17.86 -6.69
N ASN A 103 -14.48 -17.19 -7.70
CA ASN A 103 -13.83 -16.92 -8.98
C ASN A 103 -13.34 -15.47 -9.11
N LEU A 104 -13.26 -14.71 -8.01
CA LEU A 104 -12.76 -13.35 -8.00
C LEU A 104 -11.36 -13.29 -7.36
N PHE A 105 -10.41 -12.69 -8.07
CA PHE A 105 -9.03 -12.53 -7.66
C PHE A 105 -8.56 -11.09 -7.91
N ILE A 106 -7.73 -10.55 -7.02
CA ILE A 106 -7.18 -9.19 -7.14
C ILE A 106 -5.65 -9.29 -7.12
N THR A 107 -4.98 -8.95 -8.22
CA THR A 107 -3.54 -9.21 -8.43
C THR A 107 -2.71 -7.94 -8.63
N ASP A 108 -3.09 -6.86 -7.95
CA ASP A 108 -2.38 -5.58 -7.92
C ASP A 108 -1.73 -5.33 -6.55
N ALA A 109 -1.62 -4.06 -6.12
CA ALA A 109 -1.07 -3.67 -4.83
C ALA A 109 -2.12 -3.68 -3.69
N ALA A 110 -3.41 -3.78 -4.00
CA ALA A 110 -4.49 -3.76 -3.03
C ALA A 110 -4.45 -4.91 -1.99
N PRO A 111 -3.94 -6.12 -2.30
CA PRO A 111 -3.81 -7.20 -1.31
C PRO A 111 -2.76 -6.97 -0.22
N PHE A 112 -1.91 -5.96 -0.32
CA PHE A 112 -0.77 -5.80 0.58
C PHE A 112 -1.23 -5.57 2.03
N VAL A 113 -0.58 -6.24 2.99
CA VAL A 113 -0.86 -6.08 4.43
C VAL A 113 0.06 -5.08 5.12
N SER A 114 1.14 -4.68 4.43
CA SER A 114 2.10 -3.67 4.88
C SER A 114 2.71 -2.99 3.67
N ASN A 115 3.30 -1.82 3.88
CA ASN A 115 4.04 -1.12 2.85
C ASN A 115 5.55 -1.33 3.10
N ALA A 116 6.28 -1.75 2.07
CA ALA A 116 7.73 -1.93 2.17
C ALA A 116 8.45 -0.57 2.06
N ASP A 117 9.74 -0.53 2.40
CA ASP A 117 10.60 0.64 2.13
C ASP A 117 10.91 0.81 0.63
N LYS A 118 10.59 -0.20 -0.19
CA LYS A 118 10.84 -0.25 -1.64
C LYS A 118 9.56 -0.19 -2.46
N ASN A 119 9.71 0.16 -3.75
CA ASN A 119 8.61 0.22 -4.71
C ASN A 119 7.85 -1.13 -4.80
N PRO A 120 6.50 -1.10 -4.89
CA PRO A 120 5.67 -2.30 -4.78
C PRO A 120 5.68 -3.19 -6.02
N THR A 121 6.08 -2.68 -7.19
CA THR A 121 5.91 -3.36 -8.49
C THR A 121 6.45 -4.79 -8.53
N ARG A 122 7.63 -5.04 -7.96
CA ARG A 122 8.21 -6.40 -7.95
C ARG A 122 7.38 -7.36 -7.10
N THR A 123 6.87 -6.88 -5.97
CA THR A 123 5.97 -7.66 -5.11
C THR A 123 4.63 -7.90 -5.79
N ILE A 124 4.09 -6.91 -6.52
CA ILE A 124 2.89 -7.10 -7.36
C ILE A 124 3.12 -8.22 -8.37
N SER A 125 4.23 -8.21 -9.11
CA SER A 125 4.55 -9.29 -10.07
C SER A 125 4.68 -10.66 -9.39
N ALA A 126 5.31 -10.73 -8.22
CA ALA A 126 5.44 -11.98 -7.47
C ALA A 126 4.08 -12.51 -7.00
N LEU A 127 3.20 -11.65 -6.48
CA LEU A 127 1.84 -12.02 -6.10
C LEU A 127 1.00 -12.44 -7.31
N GLY A 128 1.13 -11.74 -8.44
CA GLY A 128 0.48 -12.08 -9.70
C GLY A 128 0.86 -13.48 -10.19
N TRP A 129 2.16 -13.82 -10.16
CA TRP A 129 2.63 -15.17 -10.50
C TRP A 129 2.08 -16.23 -9.55
N ARG A 130 2.23 -16.05 -8.23
CA ARG A 130 1.71 -17.00 -7.23
C ARG A 130 0.20 -17.23 -7.37
N THR A 131 -0.54 -16.16 -7.61
CA THR A 131 -1.99 -16.21 -7.78
C THR A 131 -2.37 -16.95 -9.07
N SER A 132 -1.63 -16.72 -10.15
CA SER A 132 -1.85 -17.39 -11.43
C SER A 132 -1.64 -18.91 -11.35
N GLU A 133 -0.57 -19.35 -10.66
CA GLU A 133 -0.34 -20.78 -10.39
C GLU A 133 -1.47 -21.40 -9.55
N TYR A 134 -1.92 -20.69 -8.51
CA TYR A 134 -3.04 -21.13 -7.70
C TYR A 134 -4.34 -21.23 -8.51
N ILE A 135 -4.67 -20.23 -9.34
CA ILE A 135 -5.83 -20.28 -10.23
C ILE A 135 -5.76 -21.52 -11.12
N ALA A 136 -4.63 -21.77 -11.78
CA ALA A 136 -4.45 -22.91 -12.67
C ALA A 136 -4.66 -24.25 -11.94
N ASP A 137 -4.16 -24.39 -10.71
CA ASP A 137 -4.39 -25.57 -9.87
C ASP A 137 -5.86 -25.73 -9.46
N GLN A 138 -6.51 -24.65 -9.02
CA GLN A 138 -7.91 -24.69 -8.57
C GLN A 138 -8.89 -24.98 -9.72
N VAL A 139 -8.58 -24.52 -10.93
CA VAL A 139 -9.35 -24.85 -12.14
C VAL A 139 -9.24 -26.33 -12.48
N LYS A 140 -8.04 -26.92 -12.44
CA LYS A 140 -7.84 -28.37 -12.65
C LYS A 140 -8.59 -29.22 -11.62
N LYS A 141 -8.73 -28.71 -10.40
CA LYS A 141 -9.48 -29.33 -9.30
C LYS A 141 -10.99 -29.05 -9.34
N PHE A 142 -11.48 -28.27 -10.32
CA PHE A 142 -12.87 -27.83 -10.43
C PHE A 142 -13.38 -27.00 -9.23
N ASN A 143 -12.47 -26.43 -8.42
CA ASN A 143 -12.80 -25.55 -7.30
C ASN A 143 -13.14 -24.13 -7.77
N VAL A 144 -12.56 -23.71 -8.90
CA VAL A 144 -12.82 -22.44 -9.59
C VAL A 144 -13.32 -22.75 -11.00
N LYS A 145 -14.37 -22.06 -11.42
CA LYS A 145 -14.89 -22.10 -12.79
C LYS A 145 -14.47 -20.82 -13.50
N VAL A 146 -13.88 -20.98 -14.69
CA VAL A 146 -13.53 -19.90 -15.62
C VAL A 146 -14.65 -19.77 -16.64
#